data_AF-A0A1F3BCU4-F1
#
_entry.id   AF-A0A1F3BCU4-F1
#
_cell.length_a   1.000
_cell.length_b   1.000
_cell.length_c   1.000
_cell.angle_alpha   90.00
_cell.angle_beta   90.00
_cell.angle_gamma   90.00
#
_symmetry.space_group_name_H-M   'P 1'
#
loop_
_entity.id
_entity.type
_entity.pdbx_description
1 polymer ?
#
loop_
_entity_poly.entity_id
_entity_poly.type
_entity_poly.pdbx_seq_one_letter_code
_entity_poly.pdbx_strand_id
1 'polypeptide(L)'
;MVWLAFLQIVLVTVDVPGFKQHLVYGHTTLGLVIVALAHYNNMQIKKTNAPNRLKRIAKSTAILVTIQPIFGVIILLDLMFRLNVPLIGVITFFHLITALAIITQVASVATAYDMWEEKEYTSSKT
;
A
#
# COMPACT_ATOMS: atom_id res chain seq x y z
N MET A 1 1.15 6.98 -5.25
CA MET A 1 0.74 5.74 -4.54
C MET A 1 -0.16 6.01 -3.33
N VAL A 2 -0.01 7.14 -2.60
CA VAL A 2 -0.87 7.51 -1.45
C VAL A 2 -2.37 7.36 -1.77
N TRP A 3 -2.85 8.05 -2.82
CA TRP A 3 -4.25 8.02 -3.21
C TRP A 3 -4.77 6.64 -3.62
N LEU A 4 -3.91 5.81 -4.23
CA LEU A 4 -4.27 4.42 -4.57
C LEU A 4 -4.40 3.56 -3.30
N ALA A 5 -3.50 3.74 -2.33
CA ALA A 5 -3.59 3.07 -1.02
C ALA A 5 -4.78 3.56 -0.19
N PHE A 6 -5.20 4.83 -0.35
CA PHE A 6 -6.45 5.32 0.22
C PHE A 6 -7.66 4.67 -0.46
N LEU A 7 -7.68 4.66 -1.79
CA LEU A 7 -8.75 4.03 -2.57
C LEU A 7 -8.93 2.54 -2.21
N GLN A 8 -7.84 1.82 -1.94
CA GLN A 8 -7.90 0.44 -1.43
C GLN A 8 -8.81 0.27 -0.23
N ILE A 9 -8.69 1.16 0.75
CA ILE A 9 -9.49 1.12 1.97
C ILE A 9 -10.94 1.45 1.63
N VAL A 10 -11.16 2.50 0.83
CA VAL A 10 -12.51 2.93 0.39
C VAL A 10 -13.25 1.81 -0.33
N LEU A 11 -12.60 1.07 -1.22
CA LEU A 11 -13.22 -0.02 -1.99
C LEU A 11 -13.82 -1.12 -1.11
N VAL A 12 -13.34 -1.32 0.11
CA VAL A 12 -13.85 -2.36 1.02
C VAL A 12 -14.67 -1.82 2.19
N THR A 13 -14.64 -0.51 2.44
CA THR A 13 -15.44 0.13 3.50
C THR A 13 -16.76 0.71 2.98
N VAL A 14 -16.84 1.05 1.70
CA VAL A 14 -18.07 1.54 1.08
C VAL A 14 -19.01 0.36 0.78
N ASP A 15 -20.24 0.46 1.26
CA ASP A 15 -21.28 -0.54 1.00
C ASP A 15 -22.24 -0.02 -0.08
N VAL A 16 -22.15 -0.63 -1.27
CA VAL A 16 -23.08 -0.36 -2.38
C VAL A 16 -23.93 -1.61 -2.61
N PRO A 17 -25.25 -1.55 -2.37
CA PRO A 17 -26.16 -2.66 -2.60
C PRO A 17 -26.03 -3.22 -4.02
N GLY A 18 -25.87 -4.54 -4.14
CA GLY A 18 -25.72 -5.22 -5.43
C GLY A 18 -24.36 -5.06 -6.11
N PHE A 19 -23.44 -4.24 -5.59
CA PHE A 19 -22.15 -3.96 -6.24
C PHE A 19 -20.92 -4.38 -5.42
N LYS A 20 -21.13 -4.84 -4.17
CA LYS A 20 -20.06 -5.20 -3.22
C LYS A 20 -19.02 -6.19 -3.79
N GLN A 21 -19.44 -7.20 -4.55
CA GLN A 21 -18.53 -8.17 -5.14
C GLN A 21 -17.58 -7.54 -6.16
N HIS A 22 -18.06 -6.60 -6.98
CA HIS A 22 -17.23 -5.86 -7.93
C HIS A 22 -16.23 -4.96 -7.21
N LEU A 23 -16.61 -4.35 -6.09
CA LEU A 23 -15.70 -3.56 -5.26
C LEU A 23 -14.58 -4.41 -4.65
N VAL A 24 -14.89 -5.63 -4.20
CA VAL A 24 -13.87 -6.60 -3.72
C VAL A 24 -12.90 -6.97 -4.85
N TYR A 25 -13.38 -7.26 -6.06
CA TYR A 25 -12.50 -7.52 -7.20
C TYR A 25 -11.64 -6.30 -7.59
N GLY A 26 -12.22 -5.09 -7.51
CA GLY A 26 -11.48 -3.84 -7.66
C GLY A 26 -10.37 -3.70 -6.63
N HIS A 27 -10.67 -3.97 -5.35
CA HIS A 27 -9.71 -3.95 -4.25
C HIS A 27 -8.56 -4.94 -4.49
N THR A 28 -8.88 -6.20 -4.82
CA THR A 28 -7.88 -7.23 -5.12
C THR A 28 -7.00 -6.84 -6.30
N THR A 29 -7.59 -6.39 -7.40
CA THR A 29 -6.86 -6.00 -8.63
C THR A 29 -5.96 -4.81 -8.38
N LEU A 30 -6.49 -3.75 -7.76
CA LEU A 30 -5.70 -2.58 -7.38
C LEU A 30 -4.59 -2.96 -6.38
N GLY A 31 -4.76 -4.04 -5.62
CA GLY A 31 -3.81 -4.49 -4.59
C GLY A 31 -2.53 -4.95 -5.26
N LEU A 32 -2.66 -5.75 -6.31
CA LEU A 32 -1.57 -6.20 -7.16
C LEU A 32 -0.87 -5.02 -7.86
N VAL A 33 -1.64 -4.02 -8.33
CA VAL A 33 -1.07 -2.79 -8.90
C VAL A 33 -0.22 -2.05 -7.87
N ILE A 34 -0.69 -1.94 -6.62
CA ILE A 34 0.09 -1.29 -5.55
C ILE A 34 1.35 -2.09 -5.20
N VAL A 35 1.33 -3.42 -5.26
CA VAL A 35 2.55 -4.25 -5.12
C VAL A 35 3.57 -3.86 -6.19
N ALA A 36 3.17 -3.85 -7.45
CA ALA A 36 4.05 -3.46 -8.55
C ALA A 36 4.59 -2.03 -8.38
N LEU A 37 3.73 -1.07 -8.05
CA LEU A 37 4.10 0.33 -7.85
C LEU A 37 5.02 0.53 -6.64
N ALA A 38 4.82 -0.19 -5.53
CA ALA A 38 5.66 -0.08 -4.35
C ALA A 38 7.10 -0.53 -4.64
N HIS A 39 7.25 -1.65 -5.36
CA HIS A 39 8.56 -2.12 -5.81
C HIS A 39 9.18 -1.19 -6.86
N TYR A 40 8.40 -0.71 -7.82
CA TYR A 40 8.85 0.27 -8.80
C TYR A 40 9.37 1.56 -8.13
N ASN A 41 8.61 2.14 -7.20
CA ASN A 41 9.01 3.33 -6.46
C ASN A 41 10.28 3.09 -5.64
N ASN A 42 10.39 1.94 -4.96
CA ASN A 42 11.59 1.56 -4.22
C ASN A 42 12.81 1.39 -5.15
N MET A 43 12.62 0.91 -6.37
CA MET A 43 13.70 0.83 -7.37
C MET A 43 14.11 2.22 -7.85
N GLN A 44 13.15 3.11 -8.12
CA GLN A 44 13.47 4.45 -8.64
C GLN A 44 14.14 5.33 -7.58
N ILE A 45 13.64 5.35 -6.34
CA ILE A 45 14.25 6.18 -5.29
C ILE A 45 15.69 5.78 -4.96
N LYS A 46 16.06 4.51 -5.17
CA LYS A 46 17.45 4.05 -5.00
C LYS A 46 18.42 4.70 -6.00
N LYS A 47 17.93 5.07 -7.18
CA LYS A 47 18.70 5.70 -8.26
C LYS A 47 18.88 7.20 -8.07
N THR A 48 18.21 7.81 -7.07
CA THR A 48 18.33 9.24 -6.79
C THR A 48 19.31 9.49 -5.64
N ASN A 49 19.68 10.76 -5.45
CA ASN A 49 20.49 11.23 -4.32
C ASN A 49 19.67 11.43 -3.04
N ALA A 50 18.42 10.94 -2.99
CA ALA A 50 17.56 11.08 -1.83
C ALA A 50 18.19 10.47 -0.57
N PRO A 51 17.96 11.07 0.61
CA PRO A 51 18.49 10.57 1.88
C PRO A 51 18.24 9.08 2.12
N ASN A 52 19.23 8.40 2.70
CA ASN A 52 19.14 6.97 3.01
C ASN A 52 17.93 6.60 3.89
N ARG A 53 17.45 7.53 4.72
CA ARG A 53 16.24 7.34 5.53
C ARG A 53 15.01 7.11 4.66
N LEU A 54 14.82 7.90 3.60
CA LEU A 54 13.72 7.74 2.64
C LEU A 54 13.81 6.39 1.93
N LYS A 55 15.01 6.02 1.45
CA LYS A 55 15.26 4.72 0.80
C LYS A 55 14.93 3.53 1.71
N ARG A 56 15.23 3.61 3.02
CA ARG A 56 14.87 2.57 3.99
C ARG A 56 13.36 2.45 4.20
N ILE A 57 12.66 3.58 4.31
CA ILE A 57 11.20 3.57 4.47
C ILE A 57 10.56 3.01 3.20
N ALA A 58 10.95 3.46 2.01
CA ALA A 58 10.44 2.93 0.74
C ALA A 58 10.69 1.42 0.59
N LYS A 59 11.86 0.92 1.00
CA LYS A 59 12.15 -0.52 1.06
C LYS A 59 11.23 -1.26 2.03
N SER A 60 11.06 -0.74 3.25
CA SER A 60 10.16 -1.32 4.25
C SER A 60 8.72 -1.36 3.76
N THR A 61 8.25 -0.28 3.12
CA THR A 61 6.92 -0.21 2.51
C THR A 61 6.75 -1.28 1.43
N ALA A 62 7.73 -1.46 0.54
CA ALA A 62 7.66 -2.50 -0.48
C ALA A 62 7.58 -3.92 0.11
N ILE A 63 8.28 -4.17 1.23
CA ILE A 63 8.18 -5.44 1.97
C ILE A 63 6.78 -5.62 2.57
N LEU A 64 6.26 -4.61 3.27
CA LEU A 64 4.92 -4.68 3.87
C LEU A 64 3.83 -4.89 2.82
N VAL A 65 3.92 -4.17 1.70
CA VAL A 65 3.00 -4.34 0.58
C VAL A 65 3.10 -5.74 -0.02
N THR A 66 4.26 -6.41 0.02
CA THR A 66 4.42 -7.81 -0.43
C THR A 66 3.75 -8.81 0.51
N ILE A 67 3.80 -8.54 1.83
CA ILE A 67 3.14 -9.38 2.84
C ILE A 67 1.61 -9.22 2.75
N GLN A 68 1.12 -8.04 2.35
CA GLN A 68 -0.31 -7.77 2.38
C GLN A 68 -1.22 -8.72 1.59
N PRO A 69 -0.86 -9.07 0.34
CA PRO A 69 -1.60 -10.07 -0.42
C PRO A 69 -1.74 -11.41 0.30
N ILE A 70 -0.80 -11.79 1.17
CA ILE A 70 -0.90 -13.05 1.93
C ILE A 70 -2.14 -13.01 2.82
N PHE A 71 -2.33 -11.93 3.59
CA PHE A 71 -3.54 -11.77 4.40
C PHE A 71 -4.80 -11.62 3.53
N GLY A 72 -4.72 -10.82 2.48
CA GLY A 72 -5.84 -10.58 1.57
C GLY A 72 -6.33 -11.84 0.85
N VAL A 73 -5.41 -12.71 0.42
CA VAL A 73 -5.74 -13.99 -0.24
C VAL A 73 -6.43 -14.93 0.76
N ILE A 74 -5.95 -15.03 2.00
CA ILE A 74 -6.60 -15.87 3.02
C ILE A 74 -8.05 -15.39 3.26
N ILE A 75 -8.24 -14.07 3.39
CA ILE A 75 -9.58 -13.47 3.59
C ILE A 75 -10.47 -13.71 2.36
N LEU A 76 -9.94 -13.53 1.15
CA LEU A 76 -10.69 -13.73 -0.09
C LEU A 76 -11.12 -15.19 -0.25
N LEU A 77 -10.24 -16.14 0.02
CA LEU A 77 -10.55 -17.56 -0.07
C LEU A 77 -11.62 -17.97 0.95
N ASP A 78 -11.51 -17.48 2.19
CA ASP A 78 -12.54 -17.71 3.20
C ASP A 78 -13.90 -17.14 2.78
N LEU A 79 -13.91 -15.93 2.22
CA LEU A 79 -15.13 -15.28 1.71
C LEU A 79 -15.75 -16.04 0.52
N MET A 80 -14.93 -16.47 -0.44
CA MET A 80 -15.41 -17.12 -1.67
C MET A 80 -15.87 -18.56 -1.45
N PHE A 81 -15.16 -19.30 -0.60
CA PHE A 81 -15.37 -20.75 -0.44
C PHE A 81 -15.95 -21.14 0.92
N ARG A 82 -16.17 -20.17 1.82
CA ARG A 82 -16.69 -20.41 3.19
C ARG A 82 -15.85 -21.44 3.94
N LEU A 83 -14.53 -21.26 3.90
CA LEU A 83 -13.57 -22.20 4.47
C LEU A 83 -13.65 -22.28 6.01
N ASN A 84 -14.26 -21.29 6.66
CA ASN A 84 -14.33 -21.16 8.12
C ASN A 84 -12.93 -21.13 8.75
N VAL A 85 -12.04 -20.31 8.17
CA VAL A 85 -10.66 -20.19 8.63
C VAL A 85 -10.63 -19.78 10.11
N PRO A 86 -9.98 -20.55 10.99
CA PRO A 86 -9.88 -20.17 12.40
C PRO A 86 -9.10 -18.87 12.52
N LEU A 87 -9.50 -18.01 13.47
CA LEU A 87 -8.87 -16.71 13.73
C LEU A 87 -8.94 -15.73 12.55
N ILE A 88 -9.89 -15.86 11.62
CA ILE A 88 -10.05 -14.94 10.48
C ILE A 88 -10.16 -13.46 10.91
N GLY A 89 -10.75 -13.19 12.08
CA GLY A 89 -10.81 -11.84 12.66
C GLY A 89 -9.43 -11.27 12.99
N VAL A 90 -8.50 -12.09 13.47
CA VAL A 90 -7.10 -11.70 13.74
C VAL A 90 -6.36 -11.41 12.43
N ILE A 91 -6.57 -12.24 11.41
CA ILE A 91 -5.98 -12.03 10.07
C ILE A 91 -6.51 -10.72 9.46
N THR A 92 -7.82 -10.49 9.56
CA THR A 92 -8.47 -9.25 9.09
C THR A 92 -7.94 -8.03 9.82
N PHE A 93 -7.72 -8.13 11.14
CA PHE A 93 -7.11 -7.07 11.93
C PHE A 93 -5.69 -6.75 11.44
N PHE A 94 -4.83 -7.76 11.27
CA PHE A 94 -3.47 -7.56 10.77
C PHE A 94 -3.44 -7.01 9.33
N HIS A 95 -4.37 -7.45 8.48
CA HIS A 95 -4.55 -6.89 7.14
C HIS A 95 -4.87 -5.39 7.22
N LEU A 96 -5.81 -4.97 8.08
CA LEU A 96 -6.16 -3.56 8.23
C LEU A 96 -5.00 -2.72 8.81
N ILE A 97 -4.40 -3.13 9.94
CA ILE A 97 -3.36 -2.30 10.58
C ILE A 97 -2.11 -2.18 9.71
N THR A 98 -1.76 -3.23 8.96
CA THR A 98 -0.64 -3.20 8.03
C THR A 98 -0.95 -2.28 6.84
N ALA A 99 -2.21 -2.20 6.40
CA ALA A 99 -2.62 -1.29 5.32
C ALA A 99 -2.52 0.18 5.78
N LEU A 100 -2.93 0.46 7.02
CA LEU A 100 -2.77 1.77 7.65
C LEU A 100 -1.29 2.16 7.82
N ALA A 101 -0.43 1.20 8.18
CA ALA A 101 1.01 1.42 8.25
C ALA A 101 1.60 1.74 6.87
N ILE A 102 1.16 1.03 5.82
CA ILE A 102 1.61 1.26 4.43
C ILE A 102 1.22 2.67 3.99
N ILE A 103 -0.05 3.08 4.08
CA ILE A 103 -0.47 4.40 3.61
C ILE A 103 0.26 5.52 4.35
N THR A 104 0.50 5.35 5.66
CA THR A 104 1.26 6.31 6.48
C THR A 104 2.71 6.42 6.00
N GLN A 105 3.38 5.28 5.75
CA GLN A 105 4.76 5.30 5.25
C GLN A 105 4.85 5.89 3.84
N VAL A 106 3.89 5.59 2.96
CA VAL A 106 3.86 6.13 1.60
C VAL A 106 3.64 7.64 1.61
N ALA A 107 2.73 8.14 2.46
CA ALA A 107 2.51 9.57 2.64
C ALA A 107 3.77 10.25 3.18
N SER A 108 4.40 9.66 4.20
CA SER A 108 5.66 10.17 4.76
C SER A 108 6.79 10.22 3.72
N VAL A 109 6.94 9.19 2.90
CA VAL A 109 7.95 9.16 1.83
C VAL A 109 7.65 10.19 0.76
N ALA A 110 6.39 10.33 0.33
CA ALA A 110 5.99 11.32 -0.67
C ALA A 110 6.32 12.74 -0.19
N THR A 111 5.82 13.14 0.98
CA THR A 111 6.07 14.48 1.53
C THR A 111 7.57 14.75 1.72
N ALA A 112 8.31 13.80 2.28
CA ALA A 112 9.74 14.01 2.51
C ALA A 112 10.58 13.95 1.22
N TYR A 113 10.10 13.26 0.18
CA TYR A 113 10.72 13.28 -1.14
C TYR A 113 10.49 14.65 -1.82
N ASP A 114 9.26 15.16 -1.82
CA ASP A 114 8.92 16.47 -2.40
C ASP A 114 9.76 17.59 -1.74
N MET A 115 9.83 17.61 -0.40
CA MET A 115 10.66 18.57 0.35
C MET A 115 12.16 18.46 0.07
N TRP A 116 12.64 17.26 -0.30
CA TRP A 116 14.04 17.04 -0.67
C TRP A 116 14.30 17.51 -2.10
N GLU A 117 13.41 17.18 -3.03
CA GLU A 117 13.51 17.57 -4.44
C GLU A 117 13.47 19.10 -4.58
N GLU A 118 12.58 19.78 -3.88
CA GLU A 118 12.50 21.25 -3.84
C GLU A 118 13.82 21.91 -3.35
N LYS A 119 14.55 21.26 -2.45
CA LYS A 119 15.88 21.72 -1.99
C LYS A 119 16.99 21.48 -3.01
N GLU A 120 16.85 20.46 -3.85
CA GLU A 120 17.75 20.19 -4.96
C GLU A 120 17.67 21.32 -6.01
N TYR A 121 16.47 21.90 -6.24
CA TYR A 121 16.31 23.04 -7.14
C TYR A 121 16.83 24.38 -6.58
N THR A 122 16.79 24.59 -5.25
CA THR A 122 17.28 25.85 -4.64
C THR A 122 18.80 25.93 -4.55
N SER A 123 19.48 24.80 -4.41
CA SER A 123 20.95 24.73 -4.33
C SER A 123 21.67 24.83 -5.69
N SER A 124 20.94 24.76 -6.81
CA SER A 124 21.49 24.92 -8.17
C SER A 124 21.54 26.37 -8.68
N LYS A 125 21.04 27.34 -7.90
CA LYS A 125 20.90 28.76 -8.27
C LYS A 125 21.86 29.73 -7.56
N THR A 126 22.91 29.22 -6.93
CA THR A 126 23.98 30.01 -6.28
C THR A 126 25.33 29.55 -6.78
#